data_AF-A0A2V1B263-F1
#
_entry.id   AF-A0A2V1B263-F1
#
_cell.length_a   1.000
_cell.length_b   1.000
_cell.length_c   1.000
_cell.angle_alpha   90.00
_cell.angle_beta   90.00
_cell.angle_gamma   90.00
#
_symmetry.space_group_name_H-M   'P 1'
#
loop_
_entity.id
_entity.type
_entity.pdbx_description
1 polymer ?
#
loop_
_entity_poly.entity_id
_entity_poly.type
_entity_poly.pdbx_seq_one_letter_code
_entity_poly.pdbx_strand_id
1 'polypeptide(L)' 'KMSLNAFLLNLGLQEYRDILISHGFVSLQDLMVITEEDLARLHFKLGHRRKLQRGIATFEGRPNWEPLF' A
#
# COMPACT_ATOMS: atom_id res chain seq x y z
N LYS A 1 -11.90 -6.19 11.68
CA LYS A 1 -10.61 -6.33 10.96
C LYS A 1 -10.68 -5.52 9.69
N MET A 2 -9.68 -4.70 9.39
CA MET A 2 -9.61 -3.93 8.14
C MET A 2 -9.26 -4.85 6.96
N SER A 3 -9.87 -4.65 5.79
CA SER A 3 -9.58 -5.42 4.57
C SER A 3 -8.70 -4.63 3.59
N LEU A 4 -8.06 -5.34 2.65
CA LEU A 4 -7.29 -4.73 1.55
C LEU A 4 -8.11 -3.66 0.80
N ASN A 5 -9.35 -3.99 0.42
CA ASN A 5 -10.24 -3.04 -0.27
C ASN A 5 -10.55 -1.80 0.56
N ALA A 6 -10.90 -1.97 1.82
CA ALA A 6 -11.22 -0.84 2.69
C ALA A 6 -10.00 0.07 2.87
N PHE A 7 -8.80 -0.51 2.96
CA PHE A 7 -7.55 0.24 3.08
C PHE A 7 -7.23 1.04 1.82
N LEU A 8 -7.28 0.40 0.64
CA LEU A 8 -7.07 1.08 -0.63
C LEU A 8 -8.12 2.17 -0.87
N LEU A 9 -9.39 1.92 -0.53
CA LEU A 9 -10.46 2.91 -0.66
C LEU A 9 -10.21 4.14 0.21
N ASN A 10 -9.79 3.97 1.47
CA ASN A 10 -9.45 5.08 2.37
C ASN A 10 -8.28 5.92 1.84
N LEU A 11 -7.37 5.32 1.09
CA LEU A 11 -6.26 6.01 0.44
C LEU A 11 -6.63 6.55 -0.96
N GLY A 12 -7.81 6.24 -1.50
CA GLY A 12 -8.17 6.55 -2.88
C GLY A 12 -7.30 5.83 -3.91
N LEU A 13 -6.88 4.60 -3.61
CA LEU A 13 -5.98 3.74 -4.41
C LEU A 13 -6.66 2.45 -4.86
N GLN A 14 -8.00 2.39 -4.85
CA GLN A 14 -8.76 1.19 -5.22
C GLN A 14 -8.52 0.73 -6.68
N GLU A 15 -8.01 1.60 -7.55
CA GLU A 15 -7.60 1.25 -8.93
C GLU A 15 -6.52 0.16 -8.97
N TYR A 16 -5.73 0.02 -7.91
CA TYR A 16 -4.65 -0.97 -7.83
C TYR A 16 -5.08 -2.32 -7.27
N ARG A 17 -6.34 -2.48 -6.88
CA ARG A 17 -6.83 -3.70 -6.24
C ARG A 17 -6.55 -4.94 -7.09
N ASP A 18 -6.95 -4.90 -8.35
CA ASP A 18 -6.94 -6.10 -9.18
C ASP A 18 -5.51 -6.50 -9.55
N ILE A 19 -4.62 -5.52 -9.81
CA ILE A 19 -3.19 -5.82 -10.03
C ILE A 19 -2.54 -6.40 -8.78
N LEU A 20 -2.83 -5.86 -7.59
CA LEU A 20 -2.33 -6.39 -6.32
C LEU A 20 -2.77 -7.85 -6.10
N ILE A 21 -4.07 -8.14 -6.27
CA ILE A 21 -4.62 -9.49 -6.11
C ILE A 21 -4.00 -10.47 -7.12
N SER A 22 -3.88 -10.06 -8.39
CA SER A 22 -3.29 -10.90 -9.45
C SER A 22 -1.81 -11.24 -9.21
N HIS A 23 -1.11 -10.42 -8.42
CA HIS A 23 0.29 -10.61 -8.03
C HIS A 23 0.46 -11.20 -6.61
N GLY A 24 -0.63 -11.68 -5.99
CA GLY A 24 -0.58 -12.39 -4.71
C GLY A 24 -0.75 -11.52 -3.46
N PHE A 25 -0.92 -10.21 -3.60
CA PHE A 25 -1.24 -9.31 -2.50
C PHE A 25 -2.76 -9.34 -2.24
N VAL A 26 -3.23 -10.35 -1.51
CA VAL A 26 -4.67 -10.63 -1.32
C VAL A 26 -5.21 -10.14 0.03
N SER A 27 -4.32 -9.82 0.97
CA SER A 27 -4.65 -9.37 2.32
C SER A 27 -3.93 -8.08 2.70
N LEU A 28 -4.35 -7.49 3.83
CA LEU A 28 -3.64 -6.33 4.40
C LEU A 28 -2.24 -6.72 4.87
N GLN A 29 -2.07 -7.96 5.35
CA GLN A 29 -0.77 -8.49 5.79
C GLN A 29 0.22 -8.59 4.63
N ASP A 30 -0.23 -9.05 3.46
CA ASP A 30 0.62 -9.10 2.26
C ASP A 30 1.03 -7.69 1.83
N LEU A 31 0.09 -6.73 1.92
CA LEU A 31 0.34 -5.33 1.58
C LEU A 31 1.33 -4.66 2.54
N MET A 32 1.39 -5.06 3.81
CA MET A 32 2.32 -4.49 4.80
C MET A 32 3.78 -4.80 4.49
N VAL A 33 4.05 -5.93 3.82
CA VAL A 33 5.41 -6.36 3.47
C VAL A 33 5.80 -5.98 2.04
N ILE A 34 4.95 -5.25 1.33
CA ILE A 34 5.22 -4.82 -0.04
C ILE A 34 6.40 -3.84 -0.08
N THR A 35 7.35 -4.07 -0.98
CA THR A 35 8.53 -3.21 -1.12
C THR A 35 8.31 -2.10 -2.14
N GLU A 36 9.15 -1.06 -2.12
CA GLU A 36 9.16 -0.04 -3.19
C GLU A 36 9.47 -0.66 -4.56
N GLU A 37 10.31 -1.72 -4.60
CA GLU A 37 10.62 -2.44 -5.83
C GLU A 37 9.39 -3.16 -6.38
N ASP A 38 8.59 -3.80 -5.53
CA ASP A 38 7.33 -4.44 -5.94
C ASP A 38 6.36 -3.39 -6.51
N LEU A 39 6.18 -2.26 -5.81
CA LEU A 39 5.32 -1.19 -6.28
C LEU A 39 5.78 -0.59 -7.61
N ALA A 40 7.09 -0.50 -7.83
CA ALA A 40 7.66 -0.07 -9.11
C ALA A 40 7.40 -1.10 -10.22
N ARG A 41 7.57 -2.40 -9.93
CA ARG A 41 7.27 -3.51 -10.87
C ARG A 41 5.77 -3.60 -11.21
N LEU A 42 4.90 -3.27 -10.26
CA LEU A 42 3.44 -3.17 -10.46
C LEU A 42 3.01 -1.86 -11.13
N HIS A 43 3.96 -1.03 -11.58
CA HIS A 43 3.72 0.23 -12.28
C HIS A 43 2.87 1.25 -11.50
N PHE A 44 2.96 1.25 -10.17
CA PHE A 44 2.35 2.32 -9.38
C PHE A 44 3.03 3.66 -9.68
N LYS A 45 2.23 4.73 -9.76
CA LYS A 45 2.77 6.10 -9.88
C LYS A 45 3.55 6.46 -8.61
N LEU A 46 4.68 7.16 -8.73
CA LEU A 46 5.53 7.53 -7.59
C LEU A 46 4.76 8.20 -6.44
N GLY A 47 3.83 9.12 -6.75
CA GLY A 47 2.98 9.74 -5.73
C GLY A 47 2.05 8.76 -5.02
N HIS A 48 1.55 7.74 -5.73
CA HIS A 48 0.69 6.70 -5.17
C HIS A 48 1.49 5.73 -4.30
N ARG A 49 2.73 5.41 -4.68
CA ARG A 49 3.65 4.61 -3.86
C ARG A 49 3.91 5.27 -2.52
N ARG A 50 4.28 6.57 -2.54
CA ARG A 50 4.47 7.37 -1.32
C ARG A 50 3.20 7.42 -0.46
N LYS A 51 2.03 7.59 -1.09
CA LYS A 51 0.73 7.60 -0.40
C LYS A 51 0.44 6.25 0.27
N LEU A 52 0.70 5.15 -0.43
CA LEU A 52 0.51 3.80 0.10
C LEU A 52 1.45 3.52 1.27
N GLN A 53 2.75 3.75 1.09
CA GLN A 53 3.75 3.57 2.15
C GLN A 53 3.45 4.44 3.37
N ARG A 54 2.96 5.68 3.18
CA ARG A 54 2.49 6.50 4.30
C ARG A 54 1.24 5.99 4.97
N GLY A 55 0.29 5.46 4.22
CA GLY A 55 -0.87 4.76 4.76
C GLY A 55 -0.45 3.58 5.63
N ILE A 56 0.51 2.77 5.16
CA ILE A 56 1.03 1.61 5.88
C ILE A 56 1.73 2.06 7.17
N ALA A 57 2.65 3.02 7.09
CA ALA A 57 3.34 3.57 8.25
C ALA A 57 2.35 4.10 9.31
N THR A 58 1.32 4.83 8.88
CA THR A 58 0.28 5.34 9.78
C THR A 58 -0.52 4.21 10.42
N PHE A 59 -0.84 3.16 9.66
CA PHE A 59 -1.55 1.98 10.17
C PHE A 59 -0.70 1.18 11.18
N GLU A 60 0.63 1.17 11.02
CA GLU A 60 1.58 0.61 11.99
C GLU A 60 1.80 1.52 13.23
N GLY A 61 1.16 2.69 13.28
CA GLY A 61 1.34 3.65 14.37
C GLY A 61 2.63 4.47 14.27
N ARG A 62 3.32 4.43 13.12
CA ARG A 62 4.50 5.28 12.90
C ARG A 62 4.09 6.72 12.66
N PRO A 63 4.81 7.69 13.24
CA PRO A 63 4.51 9.09 13.06
C PRO A 63 4.78 9.57 11.63
N ASN A 64 3.99 10.55 11.18
CA ASN A 64 4.05 11.11 9.82
C ASN A 64 5.34 11.88 9.49
N TRP A 65 6.16 12.20 10.49
CA TRP A 65 7.44 12.89 10.36
C TRP A 65 8.64 11.95 10.21
N GLU A 66 8.47 10.65 10.48
CA GLU A 66 9.55 9.67 10.36
C GLU A 66 9.80 9.35 8.88
N PRO A 67 11.05 9.36 8.36
CA PRO A 67 11.32 9.00 6.97
C PRO A 67 10.80 7.61 6.61
N LEU A 68 10.28 7.44 5.38
CA LEU A 68 10.12 6.11 4.80
C LEU A 68 11.52 5.68 4.36
N PHE A 69 12.11 4.72 5.06
CA PHE A 69 13.43 4.17 4.74
C PHE A 69 13.34 3.19 3.56
#